data_AF-A0A7L0EV25-F1
#
_entry.id   AF-A0A7L0EV25-F1
#
_cell.length_a   1.000
_cell.length_b   1.000
_cell.length_c   1.000
_cell.angle_alpha   90.00
_cell.angle_beta   90.00
_cell.angle_gamma   90.00
#
_symmetry.space_group_name_H-M   'P 1'
#
loop_
_entity.id
_entity.type
_entity.pdbx_description
1 polymer ?
#
loop_
_entity_poly.entity_id
_entity_poly.type
_entity_poly.pdbx_seq_one_letter_code
_entity_poly.pdbx_strand_id
1 'polypeptide(L)' 'PGPPNPAPLGGPGTAAAPQPRFPRCAAAAHTWQRMAGCELLEDGSTRGFDQHAYDGRDFIAFDKDTMT' A
#
# COMPACT_ATOMS: atom_id res chain seq x y z
N PRO A 1 -32.14 7.49 -20.57
CA PRO A 1 -32.71 6.43 -19.70
C PRO A 1 -32.10 6.51 -18.29
N GLY A 2 -32.81 7.15 -17.36
CA GLY A 2 -32.37 7.27 -15.96
C GLY A 2 -32.53 5.94 -15.20
N PRO A 3 -31.77 5.73 -14.11
CA PRO A 3 -31.94 4.55 -13.27
C PRO A 3 -33.37 4.47 -12.69
N PRO A 4 -33.93 3.26 -12.51
CA PRO A 4 -35.26 3.12 -11.92
C PRO A 4 -35.24 3.64 -10.48
N ASN A 5 -36.27 4.41 -10.12
CA ASN A 5 -36.46 4.96 -8.79
C ASN A 5 -36.60 3.80 -7.77
N PRO A 6 -35.91 3.82 -6.62
CA PRO A 6 -36.04 2.75 -5.65
C PRO A 6 -37.46 2.73 -5.05
N ALA A 7 -38.08 1.55 -5.05
CA ALA A 7 -39.40 1.31 -4.47
C ALA A 7 -39.38 1.56 -2.94
N PRO A 8 -40.52 1.96 -2.34
CA PRO A 8 -40.59 2.21 -0.90
C PRO A 8 -40.29 0.93 -0.11
N LEU A 9 -39.39 1.04 0.87
CA LEU A 9 -38.98 -0.05 1.75
C LEU A 9 -40.17 -0.45 2.65
N GLY A 10 -40.75 -1.61 2.37
CA GLY A 10 -41.86 -2.17 3.13
C GLY A 10 -41.44 -2.72 4.50
N GLY A 11 -42.29 -2.45 5.49
CA GLY A 11 -42.75 -3.34 6.58
C GLY A 11 -41.74 -4.07 7.50
N PRO A 12 -42.07 -4.24 8.80
CA PRO A 12 -41.22 -4.98 9.73
C PRO A 12 -41.27 -6.48 9.39
N GLY A 13 -40.17 -7.03 8.88
CA GLY A 13 -40.05 -8.46 8.60
C GLY A 13 -39.25 -8.85 7.35
N THR A 14 -38.74 -7.88 6.58
CA THR A 14 -37.88 -8.20 5.44
C THR A 14 -36.45 -8.47 5.93
N ALA A 15 -36.02 -9.74 5.87
CA ALA A 15 -34.62 -10.09 6.02
C ALA A 15 -33.84 -9.34 4.93
N ALA A 16 -32.96 -8.42 5.33
CA ALA A 16 -32.11 -7.70 4.41
C ALA A 16 -31.36 -8.71 3.53
N ALA A 17 -31.52 -8.60 2.21
CA ALA A 17 -30.77 -9.43 1.28
C ALA A 17 -29.27 -9.29 1.58
N PRO A 18 -28.49 -10.38 1.64
CA PRO A 18 -27.06 -10.29 1.88
C PRO A 18 -26.44 -9.44 0.77
N GLN A 19 -25.67 -8.44 1.19
CA GLN A 19 -25.03 -7.50 0.28
C GLN A 19 -24.17 -8.27 -0.73
N PRO A 20 -24.24 -7.94 -2.03
CA PRO A 20 -23.37 -8.57 -3.03
C PRO A 20 -21.91 -8.29 -2.64
N ARG A 21 -21.19 -9.35 -2.25
CA ARG A 21 -19.76 -9.26 -2.00
C ARG A 21 -19.07 -9.30 -3.35
N PHE A 22 -18.75 -8.14 -3.88
CA PHE A 22 -17.96 -8.04 -5.09
C PHE A 22 -16.64 -8.81 -4.89
N PRO A 23 -16.28 -9.71 -5.82
CA PRO A 23 -14.99 -10.40 -5.75
C PRO A 23 -13.89 -9.34 -5.77
N ARG A 24 -13.03 -9.35 -4.74
CA ARG A 24 -11.83 -8.54 -4.76
C ARG A 24 -10.98 -9.01 -5.93
N CYS A 25 -10.48 -8.07 -6.74
CA CYS A 25 -9.45 -8.38 -7.74
C CYS A 25 -8.32 -9.14 -7.02
N ALA A 26 -8.20 -10.44 -7.29
CA ALA A 26 -7.24 -11.32 -6.63
C ALA A 26 -5.89 -11.33 -7.37
N ALA A 27 -5.46 -10.17 -7.88
CA ALA A 27 -4.09 -10.00 -8.32
C ALA A 27 -3.20 -9.89 -7.08
N ALA A 28 -2.01 -10.50 -7.13
CA ALA A 28 -1.01 -10.29 -6.10
C ALA A 28 -0.67 -8.79 -6.05
N ALA A 29 -0.83 -8.18 -4.88
CA ALA A 29 -0.40 -6.81 -4.67
C ALA A 29 1.12 -6.82 -4.43
N HIS A 30 1.85 -6.10 -5.27
CA HIS A 30 3.28 -5.92 -5.12
C HIS A 30 3.58 -4.59 -4.41
N THR A 31 4.68 -4.53 -3.66
CA THR A 31 5.06 -3.33 -2.91
C THR A 31 6.47 -2.89 -3.27
N TRP A 32 6.64 -1.59 -3.52
CA TRP A 32 7.94 -0.92 -3.63
C TRP A 32 8.18 -0.09 -2.38
N GLN A 33 9.35 -0.27 -1.77
CA GLN A 33 9.73 0.43 -0.53
C GLN A 33 11.07 1.13 -0.75
N ARG A 34 11.19 2.35 -0.21
CA ARG A 34 12.44 3.12 -0.23
C ARG A 34 12.75 3.61 1.19
N MET A 35 13.96 3.34 1.65
CA MET A 35 14.52 3.92 2.87
C MET A 35 15.66 4.86 2.50
N ALA A 36 15.50 6.16 2.74
CA ALA A 36 16.52 7.15 2.45
C ALA A 36 16.75 8.05 3.67
N GLY A 37 17.99 8.42 3.94
CA GLY A 37 18.32 9.32 5.04
C GLY A 37 19.82 9.49 5.29
N CYS A 38 20.12 10.26 6.33
CA CYS A 38 21.48 10.50 6.79
C CYS A 38 21.53 10.55 8.31
N GLU A 39 22.68 10.13 8.85
CA GLU A 39 23.00 10.08 10.26
C GLU A 39 24.26 10.92 10.50
N LEU A 40 24.21 11.78 11.51
CA LEU A 40 25.34 12.60 11.95
C LEU A 40 26.02 11.89 13.12
N LEU A 41 27.30 11.55 12.96
CA LEU A 41 28.08 10.80 13.94
C LEU A 41 28.76 11.77 14.94
N GLU A 42 29.12 11.27 16.13
CA GLU A 42 29.74 12.07 17.20
C GLU A 42 31.11 12.64 16.80
N ASP A 43 31.79 12.02 15.84
CA ASP A 43 33.04 12.50 15.25
C ASP A 43 32.84 13.61 14.20
N GLY A 44 31.60 14.02 13.96
CA GLY A 44 31.21 15.02 12.96
C GLY A 44 31.13 14.48 11.54
N SER A 45 31.39 13.19 11.32
CA SER A 45 31.18 12.55 10.02
C SER A 45 29.69 12.33 9.75
N THR A 46 29.33 12.10 8.49
CA THR A 46 27.93 11.87 8.07
C THR A 46 27.85 10.59 7.27
N ARG A 47 27.00 9.66 7.72
CA ARG A 47 26.68 8.45 6.98
C ARG A 47 25.34 8.61 6.31
N GLY A 48 25.19 8.24 5.04
CA GLY A 48 23.89 8.26 4.39
C GLY A 48 23.50 6.89 3.84
N PHE A 49 22.21 6.66 3.72
CA PHE A 49 21.63 5.41 3.27
C PHE A 49 20.56 5.69 2.22
N ASP A 50 20.52 4.88 1.17
CA ASP A 50 19.44 4.84 0.19
C ASP A 50 19.23 3.38 -0.26
N GLN A 51 18.13 2.78 0.20
CA GLN A 51 17.85 1.35 0.05
C GLN A 51 16.45 1.15 -0.55
N HIS A 52 16.33 0.17 -1.43
CA HIS A 52 15.11 -0.15 -2.15
C HIS A 52 14.75 -1.63 -1.96
N ALA A 53 13.48 -1.90 -1.68
CA ALA A 53 12.95 -3.25 -1.54
C ALA A 53 11.69 -3.47 -2.38
N TYR A 54 11.54 -4.70 -2.88
CA TYR A 54 10.39 -5.17 -3.64
C TYR A 54 9.77 -6.36 -2.92
N ASP A 55 8.46 -6.29 -2.64
CA ASP A 55 7.71 -7.31 -1.89
C ASP A 55 8.35 -7.69 -0.54
N GLY A 56 8.93 -6.71 0.16
CA GLY A 56 9.61 -6.92 1.44
C GLY A 56 10.96 -7.62 1.35
N ARG A 57 11.52 -7.78 0.14
CA ARG A 57 12.88 -8.28 -0.08
C ARG A 57 13.76 -7.15 -0.57
N ASP A 58 14.95 -7.03 0.01
CA ASP A 58 15.93 -6.06 -0.45
C ASP A 58 16.25 -6.31 -1.93
N PHE A 59 16.12 -5.26 -2.73
CA PHE A 59 16.30 -5.32 -4.17
C PHE A 59 17.63 -4.68 -4.55
N ILE A 60 17.87 -3.44 -4.10
CA ILE A 60 19.09 -2.67 -4.38
C ILE A 60 19.39 -1.75 -3.19
N ALA A 61 20.64 -1.73 -2.71
CA ALA A 61 21.13 -0.79 -1.72
C ALA A 61 22.28 0.02 -2.33
N PHE A 62 22.24 1.35 -2.18
CA PHE A 62 23.31 2.25 -2.61
C PHE A 62 24.23 2.55 -1.43
N ASP A 63 25.50 2.18 -1.58
CA ASP A 63 26.56 2.52 -0.64
C ASP A 63 27.17 3.88 -1.02
N LYS A 64 26.90 4.87 -0.17
CA LYS A 64 27.40 6.24 -0.35
C LYS A 64 28.90 6.36 -0.11
N ASP A 65 29.50 5.45 0.66
CA ASP A 65 30.92 5.53 1.01
C ASP A 65 31.79 5.08 -0.18
N THR A 66 31.30 4.13 -0.98
CA THR A 66 31.97 3.59 -2.17
C THR A 66 31.39 4.08 -3.50
N MET A 67 30.26 4.82 -3.48
CA MET A 67 29.47 5.21 -4.65
C MET A 67 29.06 4.03 -5.53
N THR A 68 28.59 2.93 -4.92
CA THR A 68 28.15 1.71 -5.62
C THR A 68 26.74 1.30 -5.27
#